data_AF-A0A415R5I8-F1
#
_entry.id   AF-A0A415R5I8-F1
#
_cell.length_a   1.000
_cell.length_b   1.000
_cell.length_c   1.000
_cell.angle_alpha   90.00
_cell.angle_beta   90.00
_cell.angle_gamma   90.00
#
_symmetry.space_group_name_H-M   'P 1'
#
loop_
_entity.id
_entity.type
_entity.pdbx_description
1 polymer ?
#
loop_
_entity_poly.entity_id
_entity_poly.type
_entity_poly.pdbx_seq_one_letter_code
_entity_poly.pdbx_strand_id
1 'polypeptide(L)'
;MKKKIIVACGGAVATSTVAADAIRELCKKNNIDADVEQMRIIEIASNLDGVDLVVTTMRIKPDFSTPYVNGMAFLTGINQEATEKKILDVLTKK
;
A
#
# COMPACT_ATOMS: atom_id res chain seq x y z
N MET A 1 7.98 -3.77 15.60
CA MET A 1 8.55 -4.10 14.28
C MET A 1 7.98 -3.13 13.26
N LYS A 2 8.82 -2.51 12.43
CA LYS A 2 8.37 -1.56 11.43
C LYS A 2 7.82 -2.32 10.22
N LYS A 3 6.57 -2.10 9.84
CA LYS A 3 5.96 -2.72 8.65
C LYS A 3 6.28 -1.86 7.45
N LYS A 4 6.85 -2.42 6.39
CA LYS A 4 7.11 -1.66 5.15
C LYS A 4 5.93 -1.79 4.19
N ILE A 5 5.37 -0.66 3.78
CA ILE A 5 4.29 -0.54 2.82
C ILE A 5 4.79 0.25 1.62
N ILE A 6 4.69 -0.35 0.44
CA ILE A 6 5.05 0.34 -0.81
C ILE A 6 3.79 0.72 -1.55
N VAL A 7 3.65 2.01 -1.87
CA VAL A 7 2.59 2.54 -2.73
C VAL A 7 3.18 2.83 -4.11
N ALA A 8 2.61 2.21 -5.15
CA ALA A 8 2.99 2.53 -6.52
C ALA A 8 1.84 2.97 -7.40
N CYS A 9 2.12 4.00 -8.19
CA CYS A 9 1.21 4.54 -9.19
C CYS A 9 1.87 4.53 -10.57
N GLY A 10 1.12 4.14 -11.59
CA GLY A 10 1.58 4.17 -12.99
C GLY A 10 1.32 5.49 -13.70
N GLY A 11 0.43 6.33 -13.17
CA GLY A 11 -0.13 7.48 -13.89
C GLY A 11 0.42 8.86 -13.50
N ALA A 12 0.73 9.10 -12.21
CA ALA A 12 1.30 10.37 -11.72
C ALA A 12 1.68 10.26 -10.23
N VAL A 13 2.67 11.05 -9.79
CA VAL A 13 3.10 11.15 -8.37
C VAL A 13 2.03 11.83 -7.50
N ALA A 14 1.21 12.71 -8.08
CA ALA A 14 0.23 13.48 -7.31
C ALA A 14 -0.87 12.60 -6.68
N THR A 15 -1.28 11.54 -7.37
CA THR A 15 -2.36 10.66 -6.93
C THR A 15 -1.92 9.61 -5.91
N SER A 16 -0.62 9.30 -5.83
CA SER A 16 -0.09 8.38 -4.82
C SER A 16 0.01 9.02 -3.43
N THR A 17 0.18 10.34 -3.35
CA THR A 17 0.29 11.05 -2.08
C THR A 17 -0.98 10.93 -1.24
N VAL A 18 -2.16 11.04 -1.87
CA VAL A 18 -3.46 10.92 -1.18
C VAL A 18 -3.63 9.53 -0.58
N ALA A 19 -3.29 8.48 -1.32
CA ALA A 19 -3.34 7.10 -0.83
C ALA A 19 -2.32 6.86 0.30
N ALA A 20 -1.09 7.35 0.14
CA ALA A 20 -0.04 7.20 1.13
C ALA A 20 -0.39 7.91 2.45
N ASP A 21 -0.96 9.11 2.39
CA ASP A 21 -1.33 9.89 3.56
C ASP A 21 -2.48 9.21 4.33
N ALA A 22 -3.51 8.72 3.63
CA ALA A 22 -4.60 7.96 4.22
C ALA A 22 -4.10 6.69 4.94
N ILE A 23 -3.20 5.92 4.31
CA ILE A 23 -2.63 4.72 4.92
C ILE A 23 -1.78 5.06 6.15
N ARG A 24 -0.99 6.15 6.09
CA ARG A 24 -0.19 6.63 7.23
C ARG A 24 -1.09 7.03 8.40
N GLU A 25 -2.16 7.78 8.13
CA GLU A 25 -3.09 8.20 9.17
C GLU A 25 -3.80 7.00 9.81
N LEU A 26 -4.23 6.03 8.99
CA LEU A 26 -4.82 4.78 9.48
C LEU A 26 -3.86 3.99 10.37
N CYS A 27 -2.61 3.79 9.93
CA CYS A 27 -1.60 3.08 10.73
C CYS A 27 -1.32 3.82 12.03
N LYS A 28 -1.20 5.15 11.99
CA LYS A 28 -0.98 6.00 13.17
C LYS A 28 -2.15 5.94 14.16
N LYS A 29 -3.40 5.99 13.68
CA LYS A 29 -4.61 5.82 14.51
C LYS A 29 -4.65 4.46 15.21
N ASN A 30 -4.16 3.41 14.56
CA ASN A 30 -4.11 2.05 15.10
C ASN A 30 -2.81 1.75 15.89
N ASN A 31 -1.93 2.74 16.10
CA ASN A 31 -0.60 2.55 16.72
C ASN A 31 0.26 1.49 16.03
N ILE A 32 0.13 1.35 14.70
CA ILE A 32 0.95 0.47 13.88
C ILE A 32 2.09 1.29 13.28
N ASP A 33 3.33 0.89 13.57
CA ASP A 33 4.51 1.52 12.99
C ASP A 33 4.70 1.03 11.54
N ALA A 34 4.11 1.76 10.59
CA ALA A 34 4.19 1.47 9.17
C ALA A 34 4.99 2.54 8.42
N ASP A 35 5.96 2.10 7.63
CA ASP A 35 6.75 2.94 6.75
C ASP A 35 6.15 2.89 5.34
N VAL A 36 5.57 4.00 4.90
CA VAL A 36 4.92 4.10 3.60
C VAL A 36 5.89 4.74 2.61
N GLU A 37 6.40 3.97 1.66
CA GLU A 37 7.29 4.42 0.59
C GLU A 37 6.53 4.54 -0.73
N GLN A 38 6.76 5.62 -1.49
CA GLN A 38 6.09 5.86 -2.77
C GLN A 38 7.07 5.67 -3.92
N MET A 39 6.71 4.88 -4.92
CA MET A 39 7.59 4.64 -6.07
C MET A 39 6.84 4.22 -7.34
N ARG A 40 7.60 3.95 -8.41
CA ARG A 40 7.03 3.48 -9.67
C ARG A 40 6.71 1.99 -9.59
N ILE A 41 5.68 1.58 -10.32
CA ILE A 41 5.28 0.17 -10.43
C ILE A 41 6.42 -0.75 -10.91
N ILE A 42 7.35 -0.22 -11.71
CA ILE A 42 8.51 -0.97 -12.21
C ILE A 42 9.49 -1.30 -11.08
N GLU A 43 9.63 -0.41 -10.11
CA GLU A 43 10.62 -0.53 -9.04
C GLU A 43 10.14 -1.53 -7.98
N ILE A 44 8.82 -1.79 -7.89
CA ILE A 44 8.27 -2.73 -6.90
C ILE A 44 8.84 -4.11 -7.10
N ALA A 45 8.84 -4.60 -8.34
CA ALA A 45 9.33 -5.95 -8.65
C ALA A 45 10.76 -6.19 -8.12
N SER A 46 11.59 -5.15 -8.07
CA SER A 46 12.97 -5.22 -7.56
C SER A 46 13.08 -4.91 -6.06
N ASN A 47 12.13 -4.20 -5.46
CA ASN A 47 12.15 -3.76 -4.07
C ASN A 47 11.12 -4.48 -3.19
N LEU A 48 10.70 -5.69 -3.54
CA LEU A 48 9.80 -6.51 -2.69
C LEU A 48 10.51 -7.13 -1.48
N ASP A 49 11.84 -7.07 -1.44
CA ASP A 49 12.64 -7.63 -0.35
C ASP A 49 12.41 -6.86 0.96
N GLY A 50 11.92 -7.55 1.98
CA GLY A 50 11.58 -6.95 3.27
C GLY A 50 10.31 -6.08 3.28
N VAL A 51 9.49 -6.14 2.24
CA VAL A 51 8.19 -5.45 2.19
C VAL A 51 7.10 -6.33 2.80
N ASP A 52 6.31 -5.76 3.71
CA ASP A 52 5.17 -6.46 4.31
C ASP A 52 3.89 -6.26 3.51
N LEU A 53 3.79 -5.19 2.70
CA LEU A 53 2.60 -4.91 1.91
C LEU A 53 2.91 -4.06 0.67
N VAL A 54 2.33 -4.43 -0.46
CA VAL A 54 2.35 -3.61 -1.69
C VAL A 54 0.95 -3.10 -1.99
N VAL A 55 0.84 -1.80 -2.27
CA VAL A 55 -0.39 -1.13 -2.69
C VAL A 55 -0.16 -0.51 -4.07
N THR A 56 -0.96 -0.89 -5.07
CA THR A 56 -0.89 -0.22 -6.38
C THR A 56 -2.23 0.32 -6.84
N THR A 57 -2.23 1.47 -7.50
CA THR A 57 -3.45 2.07 -8.07
C THR A 57 -3.83 1.50 -9.43
N MET A 58 -3.07 0.52 -9.93
CA MET A 58 -3.29 -0.14 -11.22
C MET A 58 -3.20 -1.65 -11.06
N ARG A 59 -3.98 -2.40 -11.85
CA ARG A 59 -3.87 -3.86 -11.89
C ARG A 59 -2.50 -4.26 -12.45
N ILE A 60 -1.66 -4.76 -11.57
CA ILE A 60 -0.44 -5.48 -11.92
C ILE A 60 -0.69 -6.98 -11.75
N LYS A 61 0.04 -7.82 -12.50
CA LYS A 61 0.16 -9.24 -12.17
C LYS A 61 1.24 -9.34 -11.08
N PRO A 62 0.88 -9.64 -9.81
CA PRO A 62 1.88 -9.90 -8.80
C PRO A 62 2.52 -11.25 -9.12
N ASP A 63 3.77 -11.24 -9.55
CA ASP A 63 4.59 -12.44 -9.73
C ASP A 63 5.43 -12.73 -8.47
N PHE A 64 4.97 -12.23 -7.32
CA PHE A 64 5.73 -12.16 -6.08
C PHE A 64 4.93 -12.71 -4.89
N SER A 65 5.62 -13.33 -3.94
CA SER A 65 5.02 -13.93 -2.75
C SER A 65 4.53 -12.93 -1.69
N THR A 66 4.82 -11.64 -1.87
CA THR A 66 4.43 -10.57 -0.94
C THR A 66 2.94 -10.23 -1.11
N PRO A 67 2.20 -10.00 -0.01
CA PRO A 67 0.79 -9.62 -0.09
C PRO A 67 0.61 -8.30 -0.84
N TYR A 68 -0.36 -8.33 -1.76
CA TYR A 68 -0.66 -7.27 -2.69
C TYR A 68 -2.09 -6.77 -2.50
N VAL A 69 -2.26 -5.45 -2.45
CA VAL A 69 -3.55 -4.77 -2.31
C VAL A 69 -3.72 -3.77 -3.45
N ASN A 70 -4.91 -3.77 -4.05
CA ASN A 70 -5.26 -2.78 -5.06
C ASN A 70 -5.73 -1.49 -4.37
N GLY A 71 -4.93 -0.44 -4.48
CA GLY A 71 -5.18 0.90 -3.94
C GLY A 71 -6.08 1.77 -4.81
N MET A 72 -6.69 1.25 -5.88
CA MET A 72 -7.66 1.99 -6.71
C MET A 72 -8.85 2.53 -5.88
N ALA A 73 -9.15 1.90 -4.74
CA ALA A 73 -10.13 2.39 -3.77
C ALA A 73 -9.74 3.73 -3.12
N PHE A 74 -8.44 3.96 -2.86
CA PHE A 74 -7.95 5.25 -2.34
C PHE A 74 -8.05 6.36 -3.39
N LEU A 75 -7.98 6.02 -4.67
CA LEU A 75 -8.07 6.99 -5.76
C LEU A 75 -9.52 7.36 -6.08
N THR A 76 -10.40 6.37 -6.07
CA THR A 76 -11.82 6.54 -6.40
C THR A 76 -12.65 7.01 -5.20
N GLY A 77 -12.11 6.91 -3.98
CA GLY A 77 -12.85 7.16 -2.73
C GLY A 77 -13.92 6.11 -2.43
N ILE A 78 -14.08 5.12 -3.30
CA ILE A 78 -15.08 4.06 -3.18
C ILE A 78 -14.41 2.85 -2.54
N ASN A 79 -14.95 2.36 -1.42
CA ASN A 79 -14.41 1.22 -0.67
C ASN A 79 -13.00 1.45 -0.06
N GLN A 80 -12.65 2.69 0.27
CA GLN A 80 -11.40 3.02 0.95
C GLN A 80 -11.31 2.29 2.30
N GLU A 81 -12.35 2.37 3.13
CA GLU A 81 -12.42 1.67 4.43
C GLU A 81 -12.26 0.14 4.31
N ALA A 82 -12.81 -0.47 3.26
CA ALA A 82 -12.66 -1.91 3.03
C ALA A 82 -11.21 -2.28 2.68
N THR A 83 -10.51 -1.40 1.98
CA THR A 83 -9.09 -1.56 1.64
C THR A 83 -8.23 -1.31 2.86
N GLU A 84 -8.54 -0.28 3.66
CA GLU A 84 -7.92 0.00 4.95
C GLU A 84 -8.05 -1.17 5.92
N LYS A 85 -9.24 -1.79 6.03
CA LYS A 85 -9.44 -3.01 6.82
C LYS A 85 -8.60 -4.18 6.30
N LYS A 86 -8.48 -4.36 4.98
CA LYS A 86 -7.60 -5.41 4.41
C LYS A 86 -6.14 -5.16 4.75
N ILE A 87 -5.69 -3.91 4.67
CA ILE A 87 -4.33 -3.50 5.04
C ILE A 87 -4.09 -3.81 6.51
N LEU A 88 -5.01 -3.41 7.40
CA LEU A 88 -4.94 -3.74 8.82
C LEU A 88 -4.94 -5.25 9.06
N ASP A 89 -5.80 -6.04 8.41
CA ASP A 89 -5.82 -7.51 8.56
C ASP A 89 -4.48 -8.13 8.18
N VAL A 90 -3.88 -7.71 7.05
CA VAL A 90 -2.56 -8.17 6.61
C VAL A 90 -1.45 -7.76 7.58
N LEU A 91 -1.51 -6.53 8.10
CA LEU A 91 -0.51 -6.02 9.05
C LEU A 91 -0.63 -6.68 10.43
N THR A 92 -1.83 -7.06 10.86
CA THR A 92 -2.14 -7.62 12.18
C THR A 92 -2.00 -9.15 12.23
N LYS A 93 -2.17 -9.85 11.09
CA LYS A 93 -2.04 -11.33 11.01
C LYS A 93 -0.61 -11.87 11.12
N LYS A 94 0.39 -11.02 11.37
CA LYS A 94 1.80 -11.40 11.31
C LYS A 94 2.58 -10.87 12.50
#